data_AF-M6RC22-F1
#
_entry.id   AF-M6RC22-F1
#
_cell.length_a   1.000
_cell.length_b   1.000
_cell.length_c   1.000
_cell.angle_alpha   90.00
_cell.angle_beta   90.00
_cell.angle_gamma   90.00
#
_symmetry.space_group_name_H-M   'P 1'
#
loop_
_entity.id
_entity.type
_entity.pdbx_description
1 polymer ?
#
loop_
_entity_poly.entity_id
_entity_poly.type
_entity_poly.pdbx_seq_one_letter_code
_entity_poly.pdbx_strand_id
1 'polypeptide(L)'
;MKSIFEILNIIRPAKTMNYKKVSPLNPNARGIPIPVLSSNESCLTCKSCEQVCPTHSLKIISKDKMSFDYGACLQCGKCSEVCSNGKIIDSGFVHVYSTDRETLQVVYTNGMPDEKPEVETEEIKQFRKVTKKTGFQFREVAASGNNTTEAEINA
;
A
#
# COMPACT_ATOMS: atom_id res chain seq x y z
N MET A 1 23.77 10.09 -35.38
CA MET A 1 23.47 10.59 -34.01
C MET A 1 22.74 9.57 -33.15
N LYS A 2 21.66 8.93 -33.61
CA LYS A 2 20.88 7.94 -32.84
C LYS A 2 21.70 6.74 -32.33
N SER A 3 22.55 6.18 -33.19
CA SER A 3 23.44 5.05 -32.88
C SER A 3 24.45 5.36 -31.76
N ILE A 4 24.89 6.61 -31.65
CA ILE A 4 25.81 7.05 -30.57
C ILE A 4 25.07 7.06 -29.24
N PHE A 5 23.83 7.55 -29.20
CA PHE A 5 23.01 7.53 -28.00
C PHE A 5 22.65 6.11 -27.54
N GLU A 6 22.44 5.18 -28.48
CA GLU A 6 22.20 3.76 -28.14
C GLU A 6 23.43 3.10 -27.52
N ILE A 7 24.62 3.30 -28.11
CA ILE A 7 25.87 2.79 -27.53
C ILE A 7 26.12 3.42 -26.15
N LEU A 8 25.89 4.72 -26.00
CA LEU A 8 26.01 5.40 -24.71
C LEU A 8 25.01 4.87 -23.66
N ASN A 9 23.80 4.46 -24.08
CA ASN A 9 22.81 3.89 -23.18
C ASN A 9 23.18 2.50 -22.65
N ILE A 10 23.98 1.71 -23.37
CA ILE A 10 24.48 0.40 -22.89
C ILE A 10 25.44 0.58 -21.71
N ILE A 11 26.26 1.64 -21.76
CA ILE A 11 27.30 1.90 -20.74
C ILE A 11 26.72 2.69 -19.54
N ARG A 12 25.63 3.43 -19.77
CA ARG A 12 24.96 4.16 -18.70
C ARG A 12 24.31 3.18 -17.71
N PRO A 13 24.36 3.50 -16.40
CA PRO A 13 23.66 2.71 -15.41
C PRO A 13 22.16 2.68 -15.74
N ALA A 14 21.54 1.53 -15.48
CA ALA A 14 20.10 1.38 -15.64
C ALA A 14 19.38 2.46 -14.83
N LYS A 15 18.57 3.27 -15.50
CA LYS A 15 17.69 4.25 -14.85
C LYS A 15 16.44 3.60 -14.24
N THR A 16 16.25 2.30 -14.47
CA THR A 16 15.14 1.55 -13.91
C THR A 16 15.32 1.41 -12.40
N MET A 17 14.20 1.45 -11.69
CA MET A 17 14.19 1.31 -10.25
C MET A 17 14.61 -0.10 -9.84
N ASN A 18 15.54 -0.21 -8.89
CA ASN A 18 15.96 -1.51 -8.37
C ASN A 18 15.05 -1.94 -7.21
N TYR A 19 13.99 -2.69 -7.52
CA TYR A 19 13.01 -3.16 -6.54
C TYR A 19 13.62 -3.93 -5.34
N LYS A 20 14.81 -4.55 -5.47
CA LYS A 20 15.48 -5.22 -4.34
C LYS A 20 16.05 -4.26 -3.30
N LYS A 21 16.27 -3.00 -3.68
CA LYS A 21 16.85 -1.95 -2.83
C LYS A 21 15.83 -0.87 -2.43
N VAL A 22 14.62 -0.92 -2.98
CA VAL A 22 13.57 0.05 -2.67
C VAL A 22 13.09 -0.20 -1.26
N SER A 23 13.12 0.86 -0.44
CA SER A 23 12.49 0.85 0.88
C SER A 23 10.97 0.93 0.71
N PRO A 24 10.19 0.12 1.44
CA PRO A 24 8.73 0.25 1.46
C PRO A 24 8.26 1.50 2.23
N LEU A 25 9.18 2.18 2.93
CA LEU A 25 8.94 3.41 3.66
C LEU A 25 9.53 4.59 2.89
N ASN A 26 8.70 5.60 2.65
CA ASN A 26 9.09 6.89 2.12
C ASN A 26 8.73 7.98 3.14
N PRO A 27 9.72 8.69 3.72
CA PRO A 27 9.49 9.73 4.73
C PRO A 27 8.60 10.90 4.28
N ASN A 28 8.56 11.17 2.96
CA ASN A 28 7.74 12.24 2.39
C ASN A 28 6.32 11.77 2.05
N ALA A 29 6.07 10.46 2.09
CA ALA A 29 4.75 9.91 1.85
C ALA A 29 3.96 9.86 3.17
N ARG A 30 2.63 9.99 3.08
CA ARG A 30 1.77 9.74 4.25
C ARG A 30 1.69 8.26 4.59
N GLY A 31 1.45 7.42 3.59
CA GLY A 31 1.30 5.97 3.77
C GLY A 31 0.03 5.59 4.53
N ILE A 32 0.11 4.52 5.34
CA ILE A 32 -0.99 4.06 6.20
C ILE A 32 -0.96 4.84 7.53
N PRO A 33 -2.07 5.42 8.00
CA PRO A 33 -2.15 5.96 9.34
C PRO A 33 -2.13 4.82 10.37
N ILE A 34 -1.14 4.81 11.25
CA ILE A 34 -0.94 3.78 12.27
C ILE A 34 -1.13 4.34 13.68
N PRO A 35 -1.76 3.57 14.59
CA PRO A 35 -1.81 3.94 16.00
C PRO A 35 -0.45 3.67 16.67
N VAL A 36 0.12 4.68 17.32
CA VAL A 36 1.35 4.58 18.11
C VAL A 36 0.96 4.61 19.59
N LEU A 37 0.90 3.42 20.18
CA LEU A 37 0.61 3.25 21.60
C LEU A 37 1.86 2.74 22.31
N SER A 38 2.28 3.43 23.38
CA SER A 38 3.27 2.92 24.32
C SER A 38 2.60 1.93 25.27
N SER A 39 3.34 0.99 25.87
CA SER A 39 2.79 -0.06 26.76
C SER A 39 1.97 0.46 27.96
N ASN A 40 2.14 1.71 28.36
CA ASN A 40 1.40 2.36 29.47
C ASN A 40 0.43 3.47 29.00
N GLU A 41 0.30 3.71 27.70
CA GLU A 41 -0.52 4.79 27.17
C GLU A 41 -1.74 4.22 26.45
N SER A 42 -2.93 4.55 26.97
CA SER A 42 -4.19 4.27 26.30
C SER A 42 -4.73 5.55 25.70
N CYS A 43 -4.80 5.66 24.38
CA CYS A 43 -5.40 6.82 23.75
C CYS A 43 -5.97 6.46 22.38
N LEU A 44 -7.25 6.07 22.41
CA LEU A 44 -8.15 6.06 21.27
C LEU A 44 -9.58 6.53 21.66
N THR A 45 -9.84 6.89 22.92
CA THR A 45 -11.20 7.18 23.43
C THR A 45 -11.81 8.49 22.93
N CYS A 46 -11.01 9.48 22.50
CA CYS A 46 -11.55 10.75 22.00
C CYS A 46 -12.32 10.59 20.68
N LYS A 47 -11.99 9.56 19.88
CA LYS A 47 -12.61 9.24 18.59
C LYS A 47 -12.62 10.38 17.55
N SER A 48 -11.82 11.42 17.73
CA SER A 48 -11.78 12.56 16.79
C SER A 48 -11.32 12.12 15.38
N CYS A 49 -10.37 11.18 15.30
CA CYS A 49 -9.91 10.58 14.04
C CYS A 49 -11.02 9.79 13.30
N GLU A 50 -11.92 9.13 14.03
CA GLU A 50 -13.07 8.40 13.48
C GLU A 50 -14.12 9.39 12.95
N GLN A 51 -14.37 10.48 13.69
CA GLN A 51 -15.34 11.52 13.30
C GLN A 51 -14.92 12.32 12.06
N VAL A 52 -13.62 12.62 11.91
CA VAL A 52 -13.11 13.40 10.77
C VAL A 52 -12.95 12.56 9.50
N CYS A 53 -13.01 11.23 9.60
CA CYS A 53 -12.79 10.34 8.47
C CYS A 53 -13.98 10.39 7.49
N PRO A 54 -13.81 10.92 6.25
CA PRO A 54 -14.93 11.10 5.33
C PRO A 54 -15.50 9.78 4.80
N THR A 55 -14.69 8.71 4.80
CA THR A 55 -15.10 7.36 4.33
C THR A 55 -15.38 6.39 5.46
N HIS A 56 -15.25 6.82 6.71
CA HIS A 56 -15.36 5.97 7.90
C HIS A 56 -14.47 4.71 7.83
N SER A 57 -13.31 4.82 7.18
CA SER A 57 -12.35 3.73 7.03
C SER A 57 -11.64 3.37 8.33
N LEU A 58 -11.71 4.23 9.35
CA LEU A 58 -11.10 4.03 10.67
C LEU A 58 -12.19 4.00 11.73
N LYS A 59 -12.18 2.99 12.60
CA LYS A 59 -13.09 2.86 13.74
C LYS A 59 -12.35 2.53 15.01
N ILE A 60 -12.67 3.24 16.10
CA ILE A 60 -12.14 2.91 17.41
C ILE A 60 -13.07 1.92 18.10
N ILE A 61 -12.57 0.68 18.28
CA ILE A 61 -13.29 -0.40 18.95
C ILE A 61 -13.13 -0.27 20.47
N SER A 62 -11.92 -0.05 20.95
CA SER A 62 -11.63 0.12 22.38
C SER A 62 -10.41 1.01 22.60
N LYS A 63 -10.02 1.23 23.85
CA LYS A 63 -8.86 2.04 24.23
C LYS A 63 -7.54 1.58 23.57
N ASP A 64 -7.44 0.29 23.26
CA ASP A 64 -6.24 -0.37 22.77
C ASP A 64 -6.47 -1.06 21.41
N LYS A 65 -7.69 -0.98 20.85
CA LYS A 65 -8.06 -1.61 19.58
C LYS A 65 -8.67 -0.63 18.59
N MET A 66 -8.10 -0.63 17.38
CA MET A 66 -8.56 0.17 16.25
C MET A 66 -8.75 -0.73 15.03
N SER A 67 -9.88 -0.61 14.34
CA SER A 67 -10.08 -1.24 13.03
C SER A 67 -9.83 -0.20 11.94
N PHE A 68 -9.14 -0.63 10.89
CA PHE A 68 -8.80 0.20 9.76
C PHE A 68 -9.00 -0.56 8.45
N ASP A 69 -9.73 0.04 7.53
CA ASP A 69 -9.97 -0.47 6.18
C ASP A 69 -9.16 0.32 5.17
N TYR A 70 -8.03 -0.24 4.73
CA TYR A 70 -7.17 0.40 3.74
C TYR A 70 -7.88 0.56 2.39
N GLY A 71 -8.74 -0.39 2.00
CA GLY A 71 -9.46 -0.34 0.73
C GLY A 71 -10.49 0.80 0.65
N ALA A 72 -10.90 1.37 1.79
CA ALA A 72 -11.79 2.52 1.86
C ALA A 72 -11.06 3.84 2.17
N CYS A 73 -9.76 3.81 2.48
CA CYS A 73 -9.01 4.99 2.89
C CYS A 73 -8.61 5.87 1.69
N LEU A 74 -8.88 7.17 1.77
CA LEU A 74 -8.46 8.16 0.75
C LEU A 74 -7.04 8.72 0.99
N GLN A 75 -6.32 8.25 2.01
CA GLN A 75 -4.99 8.73 2.38
C GLN A 75 -4.90 10.27 2.54
N CYS A 76 -5.96 10.88 3.06
CA CYS A 76 -6.10 12.33 3.16
C CYS A 76 -5.30 12.99 4.29
N GLY A 77 -4.87 12.25 5.32
CA GLY A 77 -4.09 12.77 6.46
C GLY A 77 -4.90 13.44 7.57
N LYS A 78 -6.21 13.66 7.40
CA LYS A 78 -7.04 14.34 8.42
C LYS A 78 -7.01 13.69 9.81
N CYS A 79 -6.88 12.36 9.85
CA CYS A 79 -6.83 11.61 11.11
C CYS A 79 -5.54 11.82 11.91
N SER A 80 -4.39 11.98 11.25
CA SER A 80 -3.12 12.32 11.91
C SER A 80 -3.12 13.80 12.32
N GLU A 81 -3.61 14.70 11.45
CA GLU A 81 -3.70 16.14 11.72
C GLU A 81 -4.57 16.48 12.93
N VAL A 82 -5.74 15.84 13.08
CA VAL A 82 -6.65 16.10 14.21
C VAL A 82 -6.17 15.47 15.52
N CYS A 83 -5.20 14.57 15.48
CA CYS A 83 -4.74 13.84 16.65
C CYS A 83 -3.81 14.72 17.50
N SER A 84 -4.39 15.51 18.41
CA SER A 84 -3.65 16.39 19.33
C SER A 84 -2.59 15.67 20.17
N ASN A 85 -2.80 14.37 20.43
CA ASN A 85 -1.93 13.56 21.28
C ASN A 85 -0.86 12.80 20.48
N GLY A 86 -0.83 12.94 19.15
CA GLY A 86 0.15 12.28 18.28
C GLY A 86 0.07 10.75 18.28
N LYS A 87 -1.10 10.19 18.61
CA LYS A 87 -1.31 8.73 18.75
C LYS A 87 -1.68 8.06 17.44
N ILE A 88 -1.99 8.82 16.40
CA ILE A 88 -2.12 8.34 15.03
C ILE A 88 -1.10 9.11 14.21
N ILE A 89 -0.21 8.39 13.54
CA ILE A 89 0.82 8.97 12.68
C ILE A 89 0.76 8.38 11.28
N ASP A 90 1.20 9.16 10.32
CA ASP A 90 1.42 8.72 8.96
C ASP A 90 2.70 7.86 8.89
N SER A 91 2.57 6.57 8.56
CA SER A 91 3.69 5.62 8.57
C SER A 91 4.70 5.79 7.45
N GLY A 92 4.34 6.49 6.36
CA GLY A 92 5.15 6.56 5.15
C GLY A 92 5.21 5.25 4.35
N PHE A 93 4.43 4.24 4.72
CA PHE A 93 4.38 2.95 4.02
C PHE A 93 3.69 3.07 2.66
N VAL A 94 4.41 2.82 1.57
CA VAL A 94 3.94 3.05 0.19
C VAL A 94 3.58 1.78 -0.57
N HIS A 95 3.91 0.60 -0.04
CA HIS A 95 3.69 -0.68 -0.73
C HIS A 95 2.57 -1.48 -0.08
N VAL A 96 1.33 -1.15 -0.44
CA VAL A 96 0.14 -1.89 0.02
C VAL A 96 -0.57 -2.52 -1.17
N TYR A 97 -0.56 -3.84 -1.20
CA TYR A 97 -1.26 -4.64 -2.19
C TYR A 97 -1.70 -5.93 -1.52
N SER A 98 -2.83 -6.47 -1.97
CA SER A 98 -3.25 -7.80 -1.59
C SER A 98 -4.10 -8.43 -2.69
N THR A 99 -4.19 -9.75 -2.67
CA THR A 99 -5.06 -10.55 -3.52
C THR A 99 -6.52 -10.42 -3.11
N ASP A 100 -6.77 -10.27 -1.81
CA ASP A 100 -8.10 -10.33 -1.22
C ASP A 100 -8.50 -8.98 -0.63
N ARG A 101 -9.80 -8.67 -0.63
CA ARG A 101 -10.31 -7.42 -0.07
C ARG A 101 -10.25 -7.39 1.47
N GLU A 102 -10.37 -8.56 2.07
CA GLU A 102 -10.47 -8.76 3.52
C GLU A 102 -9.13 -8.57 4.24
N THR A 103 -8.02 -8.82 3.55
CA THR A 103 -6.66 -8.60 4.06
C THR A 103 -6.31 -7.12 4.17
N LEU A 104 -6.98 -6.25 3.37
CA LEU A 104 -6.86 -4.80 3.47
C LEU A 104 -7.56 -4.22 4.72
N GLN A 105 -8.38 -5.03 5.40
CA GLN A 105 -8.97 -4.68 6.69
C GLN A 105 -8.08 -5.17 7.82
N VAL A 106 -7.43 -4.24 8.49
CA VAL A 106 -6.46 -4.51 9.56
C VAL A 106 -7.07 -4.09 10.89
N VAL A 107 -6.85 -4.90 11.91
CA VAL A 107 -7.14 -4.53 13.30
C VAL A 107 -5.80 -4.31 13.98
N TYR A 108 -5.65 -3.18 14.66
CA TYR A 108 -4.50 -2.86 15.47
C TYR A 108 -4.84 -3.12 16.93
N THR A 109 -4.04 -3.95 17.60
CA THR A 109 -4.11 -4.21 19.05
C THR A 109 -2.83 -3.68 19.69
N ASN A 110 -2.94 -2.75 20.65
CA ASN A 110 -1.80 -2.09 21.29
C ASN A 110 -0.79 -1.46 20.31
N GLY A 111 -1.28 -0.91 19.20
CA GLY A 111 -0.44 -0.29 18.17
C GLY A 111 0.16 -1.27 17.15
N MET A 112 0.02 -2.58 17.36
CA MET A 112 0.49 -3.61 16.43
C MET A 112 -0.65 -4.14 15.57
N PRO A 113 -0.46 -4.32 14.26
CA PRO A 113 -1.46 -4.96 13.41
C PRO A 113 -1.58 -6.45 13.76
N ASP A 114 -2.82 -6.94 13.85
CA ASP A 114 -3.12 -8.35 14.03
C ASP A 114 -2.61 -9.14 12.81
N GLU A 115 -1.80 -10.17 13.05
CA GLU A 115 -1.22 -10.99 11.98
C GLU A 115 -2.31 -11.82 11.31
N LYS A 116 -2.47 -11.67 9.99
CA LYS A 116 -3.28 -12.56 9.17
C LYS A 116 -2.35 -13.48 8.39
N PRO A 117 -2.43 -14.81 8.56
CA PRO A 117 -1.60 -15.73 7.80
C PRO A 117 -1.97 -15.63 6.32
N GLU A 118 -0.96 -15.42 5.47
CA GLU A 118 -1.14 -15.45 4.02
C GLU A 118 -1.35 -16.90 3.60
N VAL A 119 -2.49 -17.20 2.97
CA VAL A 119 -2.79 -18.55 2.50
C VAL A 119 -2.22 -18.72 1.10
N GLU A 120 -1.08 -19.41 0.98
CA GLU A 120 -0.55 -19.81 -0.32
C GLU A 120 -1.35 -20.99 -0.88
N THR A 121 -2.32 -20.69 -1.75
CA THR A 121 -3.01 -21.72 -2.52
C THR A 121 -2.09 -22.33 -3.58
N GLU A 122 -2.45 -23.50 -4.09
CA GLU A 122 -1.67 -24.18 -5.13
C GLU A 122 -1.63 -23.38 -6.44
N GLU A 123 -2.69 -22.63 -6.75
CA GLU A 123 -2.76 -21.73 -7.90
C GLU A 123 -1.74 -20.59 -7.79
N ILE A 124 -1.60 -20.00 -6.59
CA ILE A 124 -0.60 -18.95 -6.32
C ILE A 124 0.82 -19.50 -6.53
N LYS A 125 1.09 -20.71 -6.02
CA LYS A 125 2.38 -21.38 -6.21
C LYS A 125 2.66 -21.66 -7.68
N GLN A 126 1.67 -22.14 -8.41
CA GLN A 126 1.78 -22.39 -9.84
C GLN A 126 2.03 -21.10 -10.62
N PHE A 127 1.27 -20.04 -10.33
CA PHE A 127 1.45 -18.72 -10.95
C PHE A 127 2.86 -18.17 -10.71
N ARG A 128 3.33 -18.18 -9.46
CA ARG A 128 4.70 -17.75 -9.11
C ARG A 128 5.75 -18.60 -9.83
N LYS A 129 5.55 -19.92 -9.96
CA LYS A 129 6.47 -20.81 -10.67
C LYS A 129 6.57 -20.47 -12.16
N VAL A 130 5.44 -20.20 -12.82
CA VAL A 130 5.39 -19.85 -14.25
C VAL A 130 6.03 -18.48 -14.49
N THR A 131 5.65 -17.46 -13.71
CA THR A 131 6.06 -16.06 -13.93
C THR A 131 7.49 -15.75 -13.49
N LYS A 132 8.10 -16.55 -12.61
CA LYS A 132 9.44 -16.30 -12.04
C LYS A 132 10.55 -16.14 -13.07
N LYS A 133 10.48 -16.84 -14.21
CA LYS A 133 11.53 -16.80 -15.25
C LYS A 133 11.13 -16.04 -16.51
N THR A 134 9.86 -16.10 -16.89
CA THR A 134 9.36 -15.53 -18.14
C THR A 134 8.76 -14.14 -17.97
N GLY A 135 8.59 -13.66 -16.73
CA GLY A 135 7.77 -12.49 -16.43
C GLY A 135 6.27 -12.79 -16.58
N PHE A 136 5.44 -11.83 -16.17
CA PHE A 136 3.99 -11.86 -16.41
C PHE A 136 3.67 -10.88 -17.53
N GLN A 137 3.42 -11.39 -18.74
CA GLN A 137 2.95 -10.58 -19.85
C GLN A 137 1.42 -10.54 -19.80
N PHE A 138 0.91 -9.51 -19.14
CA PHE A 138 -0.52 -9.20 -19.14
C PHE A 138 -0.85 -8.39 -20.39
N ARG A 139 -1.90 -8.80 -21.11
CA ARG A 139 -2.46 -8.01 -22.20
C ARG A 139 -3.93 -7.75 -21.90
N GLU A 140 -4.28 -6.49 -21.71
CA GLU A 140 -5.66 -6.06 -21.56
C GLU A 140 -6.26 -5.81 -22.95
N VAL A 141 -7.46 -6.34 -23.19
CA VAL A 141 -8.24 -6.09 -24.41
C VAL A 141 -9.61 -5.60 -23.98
N ALA A 142 -9.93 -4.34 -24.28
CA ALA A 142 -11.20 -3.74 -23.93
C ALA A 142 -12.09 -3.73 -25.17
N ALA A 143 -13.22 -4.45 -25.14
CA ALA A 143 -14.10 -4.60 -26.32
C ALA A 143 -14.64 -3.27 -26.89
N SER A 144 -14.57 -2.18 -26.12
CA SER A 144 -14.95 -0.81 -26.53
C SER A 144 -13.82 0.21 -26.32
N GLY A 145 -12.59 -0.24 -26.08
CA GLY A 145 -11.42 0.62 -25.95
C GLY A 145 -11.02 1.18 -27.31
N ASN A 146 -10.56 2.43 -27.36
CA ASN A 146 -9.86 2.89 -28.56
C ASN A 146 -8.43 2.30 -28.55
N ASN A 147 -7.90 1.99 -29.73
CA ASN A 147 -6.58 1.37 -29.87
C ASN A 147 -5.45 2.22 -29.27
N THR A 148 -5.65 3.53 -29.07
CA THR A 148 -4.66 4.42 -28.46
C THR A 148 -4.51 4.13 -26.97
N THR A 149 -5.63 4.02 -26.25
CA THR A 149 -5.64 3.67 -24.83
C THR A 149 -5.13 2.25 -24.61
N GLU A 150 -5.51 1.31 -25.49
CA GLU A 150 -4.96 -0.05 -25.42
C GLU A 150 -3.45 -0.13 -25.70
N ALA A 151 -2.95 0.72 -26.61
CA ALA A 151 -1.51 0.80 -26.90
C ALA A 151 -0.74 1.38 -25.71
N GLU A 152 -1.28 2.35 -24.98
CA GLU A 152 -0.62 2.91 -23.80
C GLU A 152 -0.59 1.95 -22.61
N ILE A 153 -1.63 1.12 -22.42
CA ILE A 153 -1.71 0.18 -21.30
C ILE A 153 -0.88 -1.10 -21.56
N ASN A 154 -0.73 -1.50 -22.83
CA ASN A 154 -0.02 -2.73 -23.23
C ASN A 154 1.42 -2.49 -23.76
N ALA A 155 1.92 -1.25 -23.76
CA ALA A 155 3.26 -0.89 -24.23
C ALA A 155 4.37 -1.11 -23.18
#